data_AF-A0A7K1B494-F1
#
_entry.id   AF-A0A7K1B494-F1
#
_cell.length_a   1.000
_cell.length_b   1.000
_cell.length_c   1.000
_cell.angle_alpha   90.00
_cell.angle_beta   90.00
_cell.angle_gamma   90.00
#
_symmetry.space_group_name_H-M   'P 1'
#
loop_
_entity.id
_entity.type
_entity.pdbx_description
1 polymer ?
#
loop_
_entity_poly.entity_id
_entity_poly.type
_entity_poly.pdbx_seq_one_letter_code
_entity_poly.pdbx_strand_id
1 'polypeptide(L)'
;MSAERRRRLLGRLLGADGPLLGIERLCHVCVDTTGSDGASIMLFHDGASRGSLCATDGLGALLEEVQFTLGEGPGIDACRDDRPVAEPDLAAPAAPRWIAFTPSAVAAGARAVFGFPIRVGGVVLGALQVSRDRRGPLTDDQHADALVLADMAAEIMLLLQAGASPGELAVELEQGANLHAVVHQASGMASVQMGVSVDHALVRLRAHAFRTSIPLVDIARRVVERTLRFSPDGEAAPDGEAAPDGGNGADP
;
A
#
# COMPACT_ATOMS: atom_id res chain seq x y z
N MET A 1 2.18 32.16 3.05
CA MET A 1 2.47 31.33 1.86
C MET A 1 1.65 30.04 1.82
N SER A 2 1.56 29.27 2.92
CA SER A 2 0.74 28.03 2.97
C SER A 2 -0.76 28.26 2.62
N ALA A 3 -1.42 29.29 3.18
CA ALA A 3 -2.83 29.57 2.91
C ALA A 3 -3.15 29.89 1.44
N GLU A 4 -2.27 30.64 0.76
CA GLU A 4 -2.45 30.98 -0.66
C GLU A 4 -2.24 29.75 -1.57
N ARG A 5 -1.21 28.95 -1.25
CA ARG A 5 -0.95 27.66 -1.90
C ARG A 5 -2.15 26.73 -1.76
N ARG A 6 -2.66 26.59 -0.54
CA ARG A 6 -3.85 25.81 -0.23
C ARG A 6 -5.07 26.27 -1.03
N ARG A 7 -5.34 27.57 -1.07
CA ARG A 7 -6.47 28.14 -1.84
C ARG A 7 -6.35 27.82 -3.33
N ARG A 8 -5.15 27.95 -3.91
CA ARG A 8 -4.87 27.59 -5.31
C ARG A 8 -5.16 26.11 -5.59
N LEU A 9 -4.69 25.22 -4.72
CA LEU A 9 -4.86 23.77 -4.87
C LEU A 9 -6.32 23.33 -4.67
N LEU A 10 -7.02 23.91 -3.68
CA LEU A 10 -8.46 23.72 -3.52
C LEU A 10 -9.22 24.10 -4.80
N GLY A 11 -8.86 25.21 -5.44
CA GLY A 11 -9.45 25.63 -6.71
C GLY A 11 -9.28 24.59 -7.83
N ARG A 12 -8.16 23.86 -7.86
CA ARG A 12 -7.92 22.76 -8.82
C ARG A 12 -8.76 21.52 -8.51
N LEU A 13 -8.96 21.22 -7.22
CA LEU A 13 -9.81 20.12 -6.76
C LEU A 13 -11.31 20.36 -7.03
N LEU A 14 -11.74 21.61 -7.13
CA LEU A 14 -13.16 21.98 -7.27
C LEU A 14 -13.61 22.26 -8.72
N GLY A 15 -12.76 22.15 -9.74
CA GLY A 15 -13.06 22.59 -11.11
C GLY A 15 -14.12 21.78 -11.91
N ALA A 16 -14.90 22.53 -12.71
CA ALA A 16 -15.80 22.24 -13.85
C ALA A 16 -17.00 21.28 -13.76
N ASP A 17 -16.91 20.04 -13.24
CA ASP A 17 -18.07 19.12 -13.26
C ASP A 17 -18.30 18.42 -11.92
N GLY A 18 -19.34 18.87 -11.22
CA GLY A 18 -20.05 18.08 -10.20
C GLY A 18 -19.46 18.08 -8.77
N PRO A 19 -20.32 17.89 -7.75
CA PRO A 19 -19.96 17.90 -6.34
C PRO A 19 -19.40 16.54 -5.93
N LEU A 20 -18.14 16.26 -6.24
CA LEU A 20 -17.41 15.20 -5.55
C LEU A 20 -16.00 15.72 -5.23
N LEU A 21 -15.81 16.16 -3.97
CA LEU A 21 -14.50 16.06 -3.33
C LEU A 21 -14.12 14.56 -3.33
N GLY A 22 -13.57 14.09 -4.44
CA GLY A 22 -13.18 12.70 -4.62
C GLY A 22 -11.70 12.55 -4.38
N ILE A 23 -11.32 11.57 -3.56
CA ILE A 23 -9.92 11.20 -3.34
C ILE A 23 -9.21 10.85 -4.66
N GLU A 24 -9.95 10.31 -5.64
CA GLU A 24 -9.46 10.05 -7.01
C GLU A 24 -8.95 11.31 -7.72
N ARG A 25 -9.68 12.43 -7.63
CA ARG A 25 -9.26 13.69 -8.27
C ARG A 25 -7.99 14.23 -7.62
N LEU A 26 -7.78 13.98 -6.33
CA LEU A 26 -6.58 14.41 -5.64
C LEU A 26 -5.32 13.78 -6.24
N CYS A 27 -5.36 12.49 -6.58
CA CYS A 27 -4.26 11.80 -7.27
C CYS A 27 -3.88 12.51 -8.59
N HIS A 28 -4.85 12.91 -9.42
CA HIS A 28 -4.58 13.67 -10.65
C HIS A 28 -4.02 15.08 -10.40
N VAL A 29 -4.57 15.81 -9.42
CA VAL A 29 -4.04 17.14 -9.05
C VAL A 29 -2.61 17.03 -8.52
N CYS A 30 -2.25 15.93 -7.85
CA CYS A 30 -0.88 15.67 -7.41
C CYS A 30 0.08 15.54 -8.60
N VAL A 31 -0.29 14.78 -9.63
CA VAL A 31 0.49 14.62 -10.86
C VAL A 31 0.76 15.98 -11.51
N ASP A 32 -0.30 16.76 -11.75
CA ASP A 32 -0.19 18.06 -12.42
C ASP A 32 0.63 19.08 -11.62
N THR A 33 0.50 19.06 -10.29
CA THR A 33 1.10 20.07 -9.42
C THR A 33 2.56 19.75 -9.11
N THR A 34 2.88 18.48 -8.88
CA THR A 34 4.25 18.05 -8.59
C THR A 34 5.05 17.78 -9.87
N GLY A 35 4.39 17.81 -11.04
CA GLY A 35 4.98 17.38 -12.31
C GLY A 35 5.50 15.95 -12.19
N SER A 36 4.75 15.06 -11.56
CA SER A 36 5.08 13.64 -11.46
C SER A 36 4.44 12.87 -12.62
N ASP A 37 4.73 11.58 -12.74
CA ASP A 37 4.19 10.71 -13.80
C ASP A 37 3.22 9.66 -13.21
N GLY A 38 3.17 9.54 -11.88
CA GLY A 38 2.14 8.82 -11.17
C GLY A 38 1.95 9.34 -9.74
N ALA A 39 0.77 9.11 -9.18
CA ALA A 39 0.46 9.36 -7.77
C ALA A 39 -0.46 8.26 -7.21
N SER A 40 -0.34 7.98 -5.92
CA SER A 40 -1.25 7.11 -5.18
C SER A 40 -1.49 7.64 -3.77
N ILE A 41 -2.62 7.26 -3.18
CA ILE A 41 -2.94 7.50 -1.77
C ILE A 41 -3.28 6.15 -1.17
N MET A 42 -2.53 5.74 -0.16
CA MET A 42 -2.75 4.48 0.55
C MET A 42 -3.29 4.72 1.95
N LEU A 43 -4.12 3.80 2.43
CA LEU A 43 -4.56 3.73 3.82
C LEU A 43 -3.56 2.92 4.64
N PHE A 44 -3.24 3.38 5.85
CA PHE A 44 -2.30 2.70 6.75
C PHE A 44 -2.93 2.56 8.13
N HIS A 45 -2.90 1.34 8.67
CA HIS A 45 -3.49 1.04 9.98
C HIS A 45 -2.80 -0.15 10.63
N ASP A 46 -2.52 -0.05 11.93
CA ASP A 46 -1.78 -1.04 12.74
C ASP A 46 -0.43 -1.46 12.15
N GLY A 47 0.34 -0.49 11.62
CA GLY A 47 1.68 -0.75 11.11
C GLY A 47 1.74 -1.42 9.73
N ALA A 48 0.59 -1.60 9.08
CA ALA A 48 0.47 -2.18 7.74
C ALA A 48 -0.36 -1.31 6.79
N SER A 49 -0.01 -1.36 5.50
CA SER A 49 -0.87 -0.83 4.43
C SER A 49 -2.15 -1.66 4.35
N ARG A 50 -3.27 -0.97 4.23
CA ARG A 50 -4.61 -1.54 3.99
C ARG A 50 -5.01 -1.48 2.52
N GLY A 51 -4.12 -1.01 1.65
CA GLY A 51 -4.39 -0.84 0.23
C GLY A 51 -4.61 0.62 -0.18
N SER A 52 -4.87 0.79 -1.46
CA SER A 52 -4.90 2.09 -2.15
C SER A 52 -6.30 2.70 -2.16
N LEU A 53 -6.47 3.92 -1.64
CA LEU A 53 -7.71 4.69 -1.78
C LEU A 53 -7.85 5.31 -3.18
N CYS A 54 -6.74 5.74 -3.78
CA CYS A 54 -6.69 6.13 -5.18
C CYS A 54 -5.29 5.89 -5.73
N ALA A 55 -5.21 5.61 -7.03
CA ALA A 55 -3.97 5.70 -7.77
C ALA A 55 -4.27 6.20 -9.18
N THR A 56 -3.35 6.97 -9.75
CA THR A 56 -3.37 7.22 -11.18
C THR A 56 -3.00 5.95 -11.94
N ASP A 57 -3.48 5.83 -13.17
CA ASP A 57 -3.11 4.73 -14.07
C ASP A 57 -1.59 4.62 -14.28
N GLY A 58 -1.14 3.47 -14.79
CA GLY A 58 0.26 3.24 -15.11
C GLY A 58 1.14 3.21 -13.86
N LEU A 59 2.09 4.15 -13.77
CA LEU A 59 3.14 4.13 -12.75
C LEU A 59 2.58 4.23 -11.32
N GLY A 60 1.52 5.01 -11.10
CA GLY A 60 0.88 5.17 -9.80
C GLY A 60 0.34 3.84 -9.26
N ALA A 61 -0.57 3.21 -10.01
CA ALA A 61 -1.17 1.93 -9.64
C ALA A 61 -0.14 0.80 -9.54
N LEU A 62 0.84 0.74 -10.46
CA LEU A 62 1.89 -0.29 -10.43
C LEU A 62 2.77 -0.18 -9.18
N LEU A 63 3.23 1.02 -8.83
CA LEU A 63 4.09 1.19 -7.65
C LEU A 63 3.33 0.96 -6.34
N GLU A 64 2.05 1.33 -6.30
CA GLU A 64 1.20 1.05 -5.16
C GLU A 64 1.05 -0.46 -4.91
N GLU A 65 0.77 -1.23 -5.96
CA GLU A 65 0.73 -2.70 -5.90
C GLU A 65 2.07 -3.29 -5.43
N VAL A 66 3.19 -2.79 -5.95
CA VAL A 66 4.53 -3.23 -5.56
C VAL A 66 4.79 -2.97 -4.07
N GLN A 67 4.42 -1.80 -3.55
CA GLN A 67 4.56 -1.50 -2.11
C GLN A 67 3.66 -2.37 -1.24
N PHE A 68 2.42 -2.57 -1.66
CA PHE A 68 1.48 -3.42 -0.92
C PHE A 68 2.01 -4.86 -0.86
N THR A 69 2.44 -5.39 -1.99
CA THR A 69 2.98 -6.74 -2.13
C THR A 69 4.25 -6.92 -1.31
N LEU A 70 5.18 -5.97 -1.32
CA LEU A 70 6.49 -6.14 -0.70
C LEU A 70 6.54 -5.65 0.76
N GLY A 71 5.65 -4.75 1.16
CA GLY A 71 5.70 -4.12 2.48
C GLY A 71 6.91 -3.21 2.68
N GLU A 72 7.52 -2.78 1.58
CA GLU A 72 8.64 -1.85 1.48
C GLU A 72 8.30 -0.75 0.48
N GLY A 73 8.87 0.44 0.69
CA GLY A 73 8.76 1.55 -0.25
C GLY A 73 8.55 2.89 0.45
N PRO A 74 8.58 3.99 -0.30
CA PRO A 74 8.54 5.33 0.25
C PRO A 74 7.24 5.65 0.99
N GLY A 75 6.08 5.16 0.53
CA GLY A 75 4.80 5.33 1.24
C GLY A 75 4.79 4.58 2.57
N ILE A 76 5.25 3.32 2.58
CA ILE A 76 5.35 2.50 3.81
C ILE A 76 6.25 3.20 4.84
N ASP A 77 7.41 3.67 4.39
CA ASP A 77 8.38 4.30 5.27
C ASP A 77 7.96 5.70 5.71
N ALA A 78 7.26 6.46 4.86
CA ALA A 78 6.67 7.74 5.24
C ALA A 78 5.64 7.55 6.37
N CYS A 79 4.84 6.48 6.33
CA CYS A 79 3.93 6.16 7.42
C CYS A 79 4.64 5.74 8.70
N ARG A 80 5.64 4.85 8.60
CA ARG A 80 6.37 4.31 9.76
C ARG A 80 7.20 5.37 10.47
N ASP A 81 7.87 6.23 9.70
CA ASP A 81 8.77 7.24 10.22
C ASP A 81 8.06 8.58 10.54
N ASP A 82 6.77 8.72 10.20
CA ASP A 82 5.99 9.97 10.24
C ASP A 82 6.74 11.18 9.67
N ARG A 83 7.37 10.98 8.50
CA ARG A 83 8.11 12.05 7.79
C ARG A 83 8.11 11.83 6.28
N PRO A 84 8.26 12.90 5.50
CA PRO A 84 8.47 12.76 4.06
C PRO A 84 9.71 11.92 3.75
N VAL A 85 9.58 11.04 2.76
CA VAL A 85 10.64 10.18 2.24
C VAL A 85 10.86 10.52 0.77
N ALA A 86 12.11 10.67 0.36
CA ALA A 86 12.48 11.03 -1.01
C ALA A 86 13.64 10.16 -1.49
N GLU A 87 13.49 9.59 -2.68
CA GLU A 87 14.56 8.94 -3.42
C GLU A 87 14.58 9.52 -4.85
N PRO A 88 15.48 10.48 -5.14
CA PRO A 88 15.56 11.13 -6.44
C PRO A 88 16.18 10.25 -7.54
N ASP A 89 16.84 9.14 -7.22
CA ASP A 89 17.37 8.20 -8.22
C ASP A 89 17.33 6.75 -7.72
N LEU A 90 16.26 6.03 -8.07
CA LEU A 90 16.09 4.61 -7.74
C LEU A 90 17.11 3.69 -8.42
N ALA A 91 17.70 4.10 -9.55
CA ALA A 91 18.68 3.28 -10.27
C ALA A 91 20.09 3.43 -9.69
N ALA A 92 20.37 4.54 -9.01
CA ALA A 92 21.63 4.81 -8.34
C ALA A 92 21.38 5.49 -6.97
N PRO A 93 20.73 4.79 -6.02
CA PRO A 93 20.38 5.38 -4.74
C PRO A 93 21.63 5.67 -3.92
N ALA A 94 21.61 6.77 -3.18
CA ALA A 94 22.72 7.15 -2.30
C ALA A 94 22.98 6.10 -1.21
N ALA A 95 21.92 5.45 -0.75
CA ALA A 95 21.97 4.29 0.14
C ALA A 95 20.89 3.29 -0.28
N PRO A 96 21.23 2.00 -0.50
CA PRO A 96 20.23 1.00 -0.82
C PRO A 96 19.32 0.78 0.40
N ARG A 97 18.07 1.28 0.31
CA ARG A 97 17.08 1.24 1.41
C ARG A 97 16.02 0.16 1.23
N TRP A 98 15.52 -0.04 0.01
CA TRP A 98 14.43 -0.98 -0.26
C TRP A 98 14.88 -2.11 -1.19
N ILE A 99 15.36 -3.20 -0.59
CA ILE A 99 16.01 -4.31 -1.31
C ILE A 99 15.03 -4.98 -2.27
N ALA A 100 13.78 -5.20 -1.84
CA ALA A 100 12.80 -5.87 -2.68
C ALA A 100 12.05 -4.90 -3.60
N PHE A 101 11.75 -3.69 -3.11
CA PHE A 101 10.96 -2.70 -3.85
C PHE A 101 11.73 -2.08 -5.02
N THR A 102 12.98 -1.68 -4.82
CA THR A 102 13.74 -0.90 -5.83
C THR A 102 13.84 -1.62 -7.18
N PRO A 103 14.21 -2.91 -7.27
CA PRO A 103 14.28 -3.61 -8.56
C PRO A 103 12.94 -3.64 -9.30
N SER A 104 11.85 -3.92 -8.57
CA SER A 104 10.49 -3.98 -9.13
C SER A 104 10.00 -2.60 -9.58
N ALA A 105 10.27 -1.56 -8.79
CA ALA A 105 9.92 -0.18 -9.14
C ALA A 105 10.66 0.31 -10.39
N VAL A 106 11.96 0.00 -10.51
CA VAL A 106 12.77 0.33 -11.69
C VAL A 106 12.28 -0.43 -12.92
N ALA A 107 11.91 -1.71 -12.78
CA ALA A 107 11.33 -2.52 -13.86
C ALA A 107 9.96 -1.99 -14.32
N ALA A 108 9.16 -1.44 -13.40
CA ALA A 108 7.91 -0.75 -13.69
C ALA A 108 8.11 0.64 -14.35
N GLY A 109 9.34 1.10 -14.50
CA GLY A 109 9.69 2.37 -15.16
C GLY A 109 9.98 3.53 -14.22
N ALA A 110 9.89 3.34 -12.90
CA ALA A 110 10.21 4.40 -11.95
C ALA A 110 11.71 4.75 -11.99
N ARG A 111 12.00 6.03 -11.79
CA ARG A 111 13.37 6.56 -11.58
C ARG A 111 13.47 7.44 -10.35
N ALA A 112 12.39 8.06 -9.89
CA ALA A 112 12.36 8.76 -8.61
C ALA A 112 11.02 8.55 -7.92
N VAL A 113 11.01 8.46 -6.59
CA VAL A 113 9.82 8.21 -5.79
C VAL A 113 9.83 9.02 -4.49
N PHE A 114 8.65 9.49 -4.09
CA PHE A 114 8.48 10.36 -2.94
C PHE A 114 7.21 9.98 -2.18
N GLY A 115 7.32 9.83 -0.86
CA GLY A 115 6.22 9.50 0.04
C GLY A 115 6.02 10.60 1.07
N PHE A 116 4.77 10.94 1.35
CA PHE A 116 4.37 12.00 2.28
C PHE A 116 3.32 11.43 3.24
N PRO A 117 3.54 11.49 4.57
CA PRO A 117 2.57 10.98 5.53
C PRO A 117 1.29 11.82 5.47
N ILE A 118 0.15 11.14 5.40
CA ILE A 118 -1.17 11.73 5.56
C ILE A 118 -1.53 11.57 7.02
N ARG A 119 -1.65 12.68 7.75
CA ARG A 119 -1.83 12.65 9.21
C ARG A 119 -2.83 13.68 9.71
N VAL A 120 -3.44 13.37 10.84
CA VAL A 120 -4.33 14.25 11.59
C VAL A 120 -3.81 14.32 13.02
N GLY A 121 -3.36 15.51 13.43
CA GLY A 121 -2.64 15.64 14.69
C GLY A 121 -1.38 14.76 14.69
N GLY A 122 -1.30 13.82 15.63
CA GLY A 122 -0.21 12.83 15.74
C GLY A 122 -0.56 11.44 15.21
N VAL A 123 -1.68 11.27 14.49
CA VAL A 123 -2.11 9.98 13.94
C VAL A 123 -1.86 9.97 12.44
N VAL A 124 -1.06 9.02 11.97
CA VAL A 124 -0.85 8.76 10.54
C VAL A 124 -1.98 7.88 10.04
N LEU A 125 -2.73 8.37 9.05
CA LEU A 125 -3.83 7.67 8.39
C LEU A 125 -3.37 6.91 7.15
N GLY A 126 -2.25 7.33 6.54
CA GLY A 126 -1.84 6.83 5.24
C GLY A 126 -0.63 7.57 4.68
N ALA A 127 -0.37 7.39 3.39
CA ALA A 127 0.63 8.16 2.66
C ALA A 127 0.11 8.59 1.30
N LEU A 128 0.49 9.81 0.91
CA LEU A 128 0.46 10.28 -0.46
C LEU A 128 1.81 9.93 -1.09
N GLN A 129 1.79 9.28 -2.23
CA GLN A 129 2.98 8.96 -3.01
C GLN A 129 2.93 9.66 -4.36
N VAL A 130 4.08 10.15 -4.81
CA VAL A 130 4.30 10.60 -6.18
C VAL A 130 5.56 9.95 -6.74
N SER A 131 5.54 9.67 -8.04
CA SER A 131 6.60 8.94 -8.72
C SER A 131 6.91 9.55 -10.08
N ARG A 132 8.17 9.44 -10.51
CA ARG A 132 8.64 9.94 -11.80
C ARG A 132 9.35 8.86 -12.60
N ASP A 133 9.19 8.92 -13.91
CA ASP A 133 9.92 8.10 -14.90
C ASP A 133 11.34 8.62 -15.18
N ARG A 134 11.67 9.77 -14.59
CA ARG A 134 12.95 10.46 -14.69
C ARG A 134 13.56 10.70 -13.31
N ARG A 135 14.89 10.74 -13.28
CA ARG A 135 15.66 11.09 -12.08
C ARG A 135 15.49 12.55 -11.70
N GLY A 136 15.76 12.84 -10.45
CA GLY A 136 15.90 14.19 -9.91
C GLY A 136 14.90 14.49 -8.81
N PRO A 137 15.26 15.40 -7.88
CA PRO A 137 14.41 15.74 -6.76
C PRO A 137 13.16 16.50 -7.19
N LEU A 138 12.15 16.53 -6.33
CA LEU A 138 11.13 17.58 -6.39
C LEU A 138 11.80 18.94 -6.11
N THR A 139 11.33 19.99 -6.76
CA THR A 139 11.69 21.35 -6.34
C THR A 139 11.09 21.66 -4.96
N ASP A 140 11.61 22.66 -4.26
CA ASP A 140 11.05 23.10 -2.96
C ASP A 140 9.55 23.44 -3.07
N ASP A 141 9.14 24.05 -4.19
CA ASP A 141 7.74 24.34 -4.45
C ASP A 141 6.90 23.09 -4.68
N GLN A 142 7.40 22.11 -5.44
CA GLN A 142 6.68 20.85 -5.66
C GLN A 142 6.57 20.03 -4.37
N HIS A 143 7.62 20.00 -3.56
CA HIS A 143 7.62 19.36 -2.25
C HIS A 143 6.62 20.03 -1.31
N ALA A 144 6.61 21.37 -1.25
CA ALA A 144 5.66 22.12 -0.45
C ALA A 144 4.20 21.95 -0.92
N ASP A 145 3.97 21.81 -2.24
CA ASP A 145 2.66 21.47 -2.78
C ASP A 145 2.22 20.05 -2.36
N ALA A 146 3.11 19.08 -2.43
CA ALA A 146 2.82 17.70 -2.03
C ALA A 146 2.43 17.59 -0.55
N LEU A 147 3.10 18.33 0.34
CA LEU A 147 2.73 18.41 1.76
C LEU A 147 1.31 18.95 1.95
N VAL A 148 0.96 20.03 1.25
CA VAL A 148 -0.39 20.61 1.33
C VAL A 148 -1.44 19.65 0.75
N LEU A 149 -1.10 18.89 -0.29
CA LEU A 149 -1.99 17.88 -0.87
C LEU A 149 -2.18 16.68 0.09
N ALA A 150 -1.14 16.29 0.83
CA ALA A 150 -1.26 15.27 1.88
C ALA A 150 -2.16 15.75 3.03
N ASP A 151 -2.08 17.03 3.43
CA ASP A 151 -2.99 17.63 4.41
C ASP A 151 -4.45 17.63 3.90
N MET A 152 -4.67 17.93 2.61
CA MET A 152 -6.00 17.86 2.00
C MET A 152 -6.52 16.42 1.93
N ALA A 153 -5.65 15.44 1.64
CA ALA A 153 -6.02 14.02 1.68
C ALA A 153 -6.54 13.64 3.08
N ALA A 154 -5.85 14.10 4.13
CA ALA A 154 -6.25 13.83 5.51
C ALA A 154 -7.64 14.38 5.80
N GLU A 155 -7.94 15.61 5.38
CA GLU A 155 -9.27 16.23 5.55
C GLU A 155 -10.36 15.47 4.79
N ILE A 156 -10.10 15.05 3.55
CA ILE A 156 -11.04 14.25 2.77
C ILE A 156 -11.30 12.90 3.46
N MET A 157 -10.26 12.22 3.91
CA MET A 157 -10.39 10.95 4.62
C MET A 157 -11.18 11.10 5.92
N LEU A 158 -10.97 12.17 6.69
CA LEU A 158 -11.78 12.49 7.87
C LEU A 158 -13.25 12.73 7.54
N LEU A 159 -13.53 13.46 6.45
CA LEU A 159 -14.90 13.73 6.01
C LEU A 159 -15.62 12.44 5.59
N LEU A 160 -14.92 11.53 4.89
CA LEU A 160 -15.44 10.21 4.55
C LEU A 160 -15.71 9.39 5.83
N GLN A 161 -14.76 9.38 6.76
CA GLN A 161 -14.88 8.64 8.02
C GLN A 161 -15.97 9.17 8.95
N ALA A 162 -16.31 10.46 8.88
CA ALA A 162 -17.29 11.10 9.76
C ALA A 162 -18.72 10.50 9.62
N GLY A 163 -19.01 9.83 8.51
CA GLY A 163 -20.28 9.13 8.29
C GLY A 163 -20.34 7.70 8.85
N ALA A 164 -19.22 7.13 9.32
CA ALA A 164 -19.14 5.76 9.78
C ALA A 164 -19.54 5.60 11.25
N SER A 165 -19.98 4.39 11.62
CA SER A 165 -20.23 4.07 13.03
C SER A 165 -18.92 4.10 13.83
N PRO A 166 -18.96 4.43 15.13
CA PRO A 166 -17.79 4.36 15.99
C PRO A 166 -17.15 2.97 15.96
N GLY A 167 -15.87 2.89 15.59
CA GLY A 167 -15.11 1.65 15.50
C GLY A 167 -15.19 0.93 14.15
N GLU A 168 -15.95 1.44 13.19
CA GLU A 168 -16.02 0.92 11.82
C GLU A 168 -15.30 1.86 10.86
N LEU A 169 -14.69 1.32 9.79
CA LEU A 169 -14.11 2.12 8.72
C LEU A 169 -15.25 2.49 7.74
N ALA A 170 -15.28 3.73 7.24
CA ALA A 170 -16.29 4.12 6.25
C ALA A 170 -16.24 3.20 5.03
N VAL A 171 -17.41 2.84 4.49
CA VAL A 171 -17.53 1.93 3.34
C VAL A 171 -16.72 2.45 2.14
N GLU A 172 -16.67 3.76 1.93
CA GLU A 172 -15.88 4.41 0.88
C GLU A 172 -14.37 4.19 1.07
N LEU A 173 -13.89 4.20 2.32
CA LEU A 173 -12.50 3.91 2.66
C LEU A 173 -12.20 2.41 2.60
N GLU A 174 -13.15 1.57 3.03
CA GLU A 174 -13.08 0.10 2.91
C GLU A 174 -13.06 -0.35 1.45
N GLN A 175 -13.86 0.27 0.57
CA GLN A 175 -13.92 -0.06 -0.86
C GLN A 175 -12.66 0.33 -1.61
N GLY A 176 -12.00 1.44 -1.25
CA GLY A 176 -10.66 1.75 -1.76
C GLY A 176 -9.62 0.73 -1.28
N ALA A 177 -9.62 0.42 0.02
CA ALA A 177 -8.77 -0.61 0.62
C ALA A 177 -9.04 -2.05 0.10
N ASN A 178 -10.21 -2.30 -0.51
CA ASN A 178 -10.70 -3.63 -0.88
C ASN A 178 -9.96 -4.31 -2.05
N LEU A 179 -9.04 -3.63 -2.75
CA LEU A 179 -8.22 -4.24 -3.81
C LEU A 179 -7.52 -5.54 -3.36
N HIS A 180 -7.31 -5.72 -2.05
CA HIS A 180 -6.60 -6.86 -1.49
C HIS A 180 -7.39 -7.68 -0.46
N ALA A 181 -8.73 -7.70 -0.54
CA ALA A 181 -9.59 -8.49 0.35
C ALA A 181 -9.17 -9.97 0.45
N VAL A 182 -8.79 -10.58 -0.69
CA VAL A 182 -8.29 -11.97 -0.72
C VAL A 182 -6.99 -12.14 0.07
N VAL A 183 -6.10 -11.14 0.07
CA VAL A 183 -4.85 -11.15 0.82
C VAL A 183 -5.12 -11.03 2.31
N HIS A 184 -6.06 -10.17 2.71
CA HIS A 184 -6.48 -10.07 4.12
C HIS A 184 -7.14 -11.37 4.60
N GLN A 185 -8.02 -11.97 3.80
CA GLN A 185 -8.64 -13.26 4.12
C GLN A 185 -7.58 -14.37 4.24
N ALA A 186 -6.66 -14.46 3.29
CA ALA A 186 -5.55 -15.40 3.33
C ALA A 186 -4.66 -15.18 4.56
N SER A 187 -4.39 -13.93 4.94
CA SER A 187 -3.59 -13.59 6.12
C SER A 187 -4.28 -14.06 7.40
N GLY A 188 -5.60 -13.87 7.50
CA GLY A 188 -6.40 -14.40 8.61
C GLY A 188 -6.39 -15.93 8.68
N MET A 189 -6.56 -16.61 7.54
CA MET A 189 -6.47 -18.08 7.47
C MET A 189 -5.09 -18.59 7.86
N ALA A 190 -4.03 -17.98 7.34
CA ALA A 190 -2.64 -18.35 7.60
C ALA A 190 -2.25 -18.05 9.06
N SER A 191 -2.78 -16.97 9.66
CA SER A 191 -2.62 -16.66 11.08
C SER A 191 -3.12 -17.78 11.97
N VAL A 192 -4.31 -18.32 11.69
CA VAL A 192 -4.86 -19.48 12.41
C VAL A 192 -4.03 -20.75 12.17
N GLN A 193 -3.59 -20.99 10.93
CA GLN A 193 -2.78 -22.17 10.58
C GLN A 193 -1.43 -22.21 11.31
N MET A 194 -0.77 -21.05 11.46
CA MET A 194 0.56 -20.93 12.08
C MET A 194 0.52 -20.57 13.57
N GLY A 195 -0.63 -20.14 14.10
CA GLY A 195 -0.74 -19.64 15.48
C GLY A 195 -0.01 -18.31 15.74
N VAL A 196 0.01 -17.41 14.75
CA VAL A 196 0.69 -16.08 14.83
C VAL A 196 -0.30 -14.94 14.59
N SER A 197 0.10 -13.68 14.84
CA SER A 197 -0.75 -12.52 14.50
C SER A 197 -0.99 -12.41 12.99
N VAL A 198 -2.06 -11.72 12.59
CA VAL A 198 -2.38 -11.48 11.17
C VAL A 198 -1.24 -10.76 10.45
N ASP A 199 -0.57 -9.81 11.11
CA ASP A 199 0.58 -9.10 10.52
C ASP A 199 1.77 -10.03 10.31
N HIS A 200 2.07 -10.90 11.27
CA HIS A 200 3.11 -11.93 11.12
C HIS A 200 2.76 -12.91 10.00
N ALA A 201 1.49 -13.30 9.88
CA ALA A 201 1.03 -14.15 8.78
C ALA A 201 1.20 -13.46 7.43
N LEU A 202 0.82 -12.19 7.31
CA LEU A 202 1.01 -11.41 6.08
C LEU A 202 2.50 -11.32 5.71
N VAL A 203 3.39 -11.10 6.68
CA VAL A 203 4.86 -11.15 6.45
C VAL A 203 5.29 -12.51 5.90
N ARG A 204 4.74 -13.62 6.41
CA ARG A 204 5.03 -14.97 5.89
C ARG A 204 4.50 -15.19 4.47
N LEU A 205 3.30 -14.69 4.16
CA LEU A 205 2.74 -14.72 2.80
C LEU A 205 3.63 -13.93 1.83
N ARG A 206 4.04 -12.71 2.20
CA ARG A 206 4.98 -11.89 1.42
C ARG A 206 6.31 -12.59 1.20
N ALA A 207 6.87 -13.19 2.25
CA ALA A 207 8.12 -13.94 2.14
C ALA A 207 7.98 -15.15 1.19
N HIS A 208 6.83 -15.83 1.19
CA HIS A 208 6.58 -16.94 0.26
C HIS A 208 6.40 -16.46 -1.19
N ALA A 209 5.61 -15.41 -1.40
CA ALA A 209 5.45 -14.76 -2.70
C ALA A 209 6.81 -14.33 -3.28
N PHE A 210 7.65 -13.69 -2.47
CA PHE A 210 8.99 -13.26 -2.86
C PHE A 210 9.89 -14.45 -3.25
N ARG A 211 9.97 -15.49 -2.40
CA ARG A 211 10.81 -16.68 -2.68
C ARG A 211 10.38 -17.43 -3.95
N THR A 212 9.08 -17.44 -4.23
CA THR A 212 8.52 -18.18 -5.38
C THR A 212 8.36 -17.32 -6.63
N SER A 213 8.56 -16.01 -6.54
CA SER A 213 8.27 -15.05 -7.61
C SER A 213 6.82 -15.16 -8.14
N ILE A 214 5.89 -15.52 -7.25
CA ILE A 214 4.44 -15.56 -7.53
C ILE A 214 3.81 -14.31 -6.91
N PRO A 215 2.89 -13.61 -7.62
CA PRO A 215 2.17 -12.46 -7.05
C PRO A 215 1.51 -12.79 -5.72
N LEU A 216 1.56 -11.86 -4.75
CA LEU A 216 0.97 -12.07 -3.42
C LEU A 216 -0.53 -12.38 -3.50
N VAL A 217 -1.24 -11.75 -4.44
CA VAL A 217 -2.66 -12.02 -4.68
C VAL A 217 -2.92 -13.47 -5.12
N ASP A 218 -2.02 -14.06 -5.89
CA ASP A 218 -2.14 -15.46 -6.33
C ASP A 218 -1.80 -16.43 -5.21
N ILE A 219 -0.78 -16.10 -4.39
CA ILE A 219 -0.51 -16.84 -3.15
C ILE A 219 -1.71 -16.81 -2.21
N ALA A 220 -2.30 -15.63 -2.02
CA ALA A 220 -3.49 -15.45 -1.19
C ALA A 220 -4.67 -16.26 -1.71
N ARG A 221 -4.91 -16.24 -3.04
CA ARG A 221 -5.94 -17.05 -3.69
C ARG A 221 -5.73 -18.54 -3.40
N ARG A 222 -4.51 -19.04 -3.54
CA ARG A 222 -4.17 -20.44 -3.24
C ARG A 222 -4.42 -20.81 -1.78
N VAL A 223 -4.17 -19.90 -0.84
CA VAL A 223 -4.49 -20.11 0.58
C VAL A 223 -6.01 -20.19 0.79
N VAL A 224 -6.78 -19.26 0.22
CA VAL A 224 -8.25 -19.23 0.32
C VAL A 224 -8.88 -20.48 -0.32
N GLU A 225 -8.37 -20.90 -1.47
CA GLU A 225 -8.74 -22.13 -2.18
C GLU A 225 -8.22 -23.40 -1.48
N ARG A 226 -7.43 -23.27 -0.41
CA ARG A 226 -6.79 -24.34 0.37
C ARG A 226 -5.83 -25.24 -0.44
N THR A 227 -5.33 -24.74 -1.57
CA THR A 227 -4.29 -25.41 -2.38
C THR A 227 -2.86 -25.08 -1.92
N LEU A 228 -2.73 -24.14 -0.97
CA LEU A 228 -1.50 -23.81 -0.27
C LEU A 228 -1.80 -23.65 1.22
N ARG A 229 -1.00 -24.28 2.10
CA ARG A 229 -1.11 -24.15 3.55
C ARG A 229 0.23 -23.76 4.16
N PHE A 230 0.18 -23.06 5.28
CA PHE A 230 1.36 -22.64 6.03
C PHE A 230 1.40 -23.39 7.35
N SER A 231 2.47 -24.16 7.57
CA SER A 231 2.68 -24.90 8.82
C SER A 231 3.35 -24.01 9.87
N PRO A 232 3.19 -24.31 11.18
CA PRO A 232 3.85 -23.59 12.27
C PRO A 232 5.38 -23.47 12.11
N ASP A 233 6.01 -24.46 11.48
CA ASP A 233 7.46 -24.51 11.24
C ASP A 233 7.93 -23.68 10.02
N GLY A 234 7.01 -22.98 9.33
CA GLY A 234 7.35 -22.01 8.27
C GLY A 234 7.50 -22.60 6.87
N GLU A 235 7.34 -23.91 6.70
CA GLU A 235 7.26 -24.55 5.39
C GLU A 235 5.82 -24.55 4.87
N ALA A 236 5.68 -24.10 3.62
CA ALA A 236 4.42 -24.18 2.92
C ALA A 236 4.35 -25.54 2.23
N ALA A 237 3.56 -26.46 2.79
CA ALA A 237 3.39 -27.79 2.21
C ALA A 237 2.29 -27.73 1.12
N PRO A 238 2.53 -28.27 -0.08
CA PRO A 238 1.44 -28.63 -0.98
C PRO A 238 0.63 -29.77 -0.35
N ASP A 239 -0.70 -29.75 -0.46
CA ASP A 239 -1.53 -30.89 -0.02
C ASP A 239 -1.17 -32.11 -0.88
N GLY A 240 -0.66 -33.17 -0.24
CA GLY A 240 -0.50 -34.48 -0.90
C GLY A 240 0.66 -35.35 -0.44
N GLU A 241 0.71 -35.74 0.83
CA GLU A 241 1.09 -37.12 1.16
C GLU A 241 0.30 -37.55 2.39
N ALA A 242 -0.79 -38.27 2.14
CA ALA A 242 -1.52 -38.95 3.19
C ALA A 242 -0.56 -39.90 3.89
N ALA A 243 -0.28 -39.64 5.18
CA ALA A 243 0.40 -40.60 6.02
C ALA A 243 -0.34 -41.95 5.92
N PRO A 244 0.35 -43.08 5.68
CA PRO A 244 -0.32 -44.37 5.62
C PRO A 244 -0.95 -44.65 6.99
N ASP A 245 -2.25 -44.91 6.93
CA ASP A 245 -3.11 -45.32 8.03
C ASP A 245 -2.46 -46.51 8.76
N GLY A 246 -1.95 -46.25 9.95
CA GLY A 246 -1.43 -47.26 10.88
C GLY A 246 -2.56 -48.06 11.50
N GLY A 247 -3.31 -48.77 10.65
CA GLY A 247 -4.41 -49.65 11.01
C GLY A 247 -3.90 -50.95 11.64
N ASN A 248 -3.90 -50.94 12.96
CA ASN A 248 -3.85 -52.07 13.89
C ASN A 248 -4.48 -53.38 13.36
N GLY A 249 -3.68 -54.45 13.30
CA GLY A 249 -4.14 -55.83 13.12
C GLY A 249 -3.95 -56.65 14.40
N ALA A 250 -4.97 -56.68 15.25
CA ALA A 250 -5.30 -57.84 16.10
C ALA A 250 -6.29 -58.69 15.27
N ASP A 251 -6.16 -60.00 15.12
CA ASP A 251 -6.42 -61.10 16.09
C ASP A 251 -6.21 -62.45 15.33
N PRO A 252 -6.37 -63.66 15.89
CA PRO A 252 -6.80 -64.04 17.25
C PRO A 252 -5.87 -65.00 18.02
#